data_AF-A0A962DV66-F1
#
_entry.id   AF-A0A962DV66-F1
#
_cell.length_a   1.000
_cell.length_b   1.000
_cell.length_c   1.000
_cell.angle_alpha   90.00
_cell.angle_beta   90.00
_cell.angle_gamma   90.00
#
_symmetry.space_group_name_H-M   'P 1'
#
loop_
_entity.id
_entity.type
_entity.pdbx_description
1 polymer ?
#
loop_
_entity_poly.entity_id
_entity_poly.type
_entity_poly.pdbx_seq_one_letter_code
_entity_poly.pdbx_strand_id
1 'polypeptide(L)'
;MRVWLLGLLLLLLPVLALADYKSDYKEGVAAAERQEWAKADALIQRAMAEKPDPDPRANIRMYGQVYLPYLPQFYLGLSAFSRKDCVKATEWLSDPRIVAAARGLREENRRLMMLRTCATRLAEAAPARPAPTPTPTQASPSASTPAAPTSSQPTRPAAVSGSAAFDSSRAQALESRLARITDKLKVTARAVSDTALATARVSWQRRSDALEDELNQAGARARSIRQARDNGALGGLERDLAALDARVDKFAADLGDAVNRGRGVALADARSQLQRGVDAGARALSANADGDTPAAQALRKALDQGRSLLSSGDAARIQTASAALESALRQMETSQARRALAGQVRSRLQPLAAAWLQGDFAKVASWSNESELASVPAAHAEALLMRAAARYELYVLGGERDMALFEQVRVDLRAARRISDQLQPSKNAYSPRFRALFASTR
;
A
#
# COMPACT_ATOMS: atom_id res chain seq x y z
N MET A 1 -42.23 42.27 38.62
CA MET A 1 -41.72 42.02 37.24
C MET A 1 -40.22 41.64 37.15
N ARG A 2 -39.52 41.27 38.23
CA ARG A 2 -38.07 40.91 38.18
C ARG A 2 -37.76 39.41 38.36
N VAL A 3 -38.74 38.57 38.70
CA VAL A 3 -38.53 37.14 39.00
C VAL A 3 -38.64 36.25 37.75
N TRP A 4 -39.26 36.74 36.66
CA TRP A 4 -39.45 35.98 35.42
C TRP A 4 -38.24 35.93 34.48
N LEU A 5 -37.25 36.83 34.67
CA LEU A 5 -36.04 36.90 33.84
C LEU A 5 -34.93 35.92 34.28
N LEU A 6 -34.98 35.40 35.51
CA LEU A 6 -34.05 34.37 35.99
C LEU A 6 -34.46 32.94 35.59
N GLY A 7 -35.74 32.70 35.30
CA GLY A 7 -36.24 31.40 34.84
C GLY A 7 -35.87 31.06 33.39
N LEU A 8 -35.71 32.08 32.53
CA LEU A 8 -35.38 31.87 31.12
C LEU A 8 -33.86 31.67 30.87
N LEU A 9 -33.00 32.11 31.80
CA LEU A 9 -31.54 31.97 31.66
C LEU A 9 -31.04 30.54 31.97
N LEU A 10 -31.82 29.72 32.67
CA LEU A 10 -31.46 28.32 32.97
C LEU A 10 -31.77 27.32 31.84
N LEU A 11 -32.50 27.73 30.79
CA LEU A 11 -32.91 26.86 29.68
C LEU A 11 -31.96 26.91 28.47
N LEU A 12 -30.84 27.63 28.58
CA LEU A 12 -29.76 27.70 27.57
C LEU A 12 -28.50 26.93 28.00
N LEU A 13 -28.62 25.94 28.88
CA LEU A 13 -27.58 24.93 29.02
C LEU A 13 -27.61 24.08 27.74
N PRO A 14 -26.64 24.21 26.81
CA PRO A 14 -26.58 23.32 25.67
C PRO A 14 -26.53 21.91 26.25
N VAL A 15 -27.42 21.04 25.78
CA VAL A 15 -27.25 19.60 25.96
C VAL A 15 -25.87 19.31 25.41
N LEU A 16 -24.90 19.18 26.31
CA LEU A 16 -23.60 18.60 26.03
C LEU A 16 -23.94 17.16 25.67
N ALA A 17 -24.33 16.97 24.41
CA ALA A 17 -24.25 15.69 23.75
C ALA A 17 -22.79 15.30 23.94
N LEU A 18 -22.57 14.47 24.96
CA LEU A 18 -21.32 13.76 25.16
C LEU A 18 -21.16 12.98 23.86
N ALA A 19 -20.46 13.58 22.91
CA ALA A 19 -20.06 12.89 21.71
C ALA A 19 -19.25 11.69 22.21
N ASP A 20 -19.53 10.52 21.64
CA ASP A 20 -18.73 9.35 21.95
C ASP A 20 -17.47 9.48 21.10
N TYR A 21 -16.31 9.71 21.73
CA TYR A 21 -15.01 9.77 21.04
C TYR A 21 -14.82 8.64 20.01
N LYS A 22 -15.47 7.48 20.20
CA LYS A 22 -15.45 6.36 19.24
C LYS A 22 -16.13 6.71 17.92
N SER A 23 -17.23 7.46 17.95
CA SER A 23 -17.94 7.92 16.75
C SER A 23 -17.08 8.90 15.98
N ASP A 24 -16.56 9.93 16.64
CA ASP A 24 -15.66 10.92 16.03
C ASP A 24 -14.39 10.27 15.49
N TYR A 25 -13.81 9.32 16.23
CA TYR A 25 -12.65 8.55 15.76
C TYR A 25 -12.99 7.73 14.51
N LYS A 26 -14.09 6.98 14.53
CA LYS A 26 -14.54 6.16 13.39
C LYS A 26 -14.78 7.01 12.15
N GLU A 27 -15.48 8.13 12.30
CA GLU A 27 -15.72 9.06 11.20
C GLU A 27 -14.43 9.72 10.72
N GLY A 28 -13.52 10.06 11.63
CA GLY A 28 -12.21 10.63 11.32
C GLY A 28 -11.32 9.67 10.53
N VAL A 29 -11.29 8.39 10.92
CA VAL A 29 -10.59 7.34 10.16
C VAL A 29 -11.23 7.13 8.79
N ALA A 30 -12.56 7.07 8.69
CA ALA A 30 -13.25 6.95 7.42
C ALA A 30 -13.03 8.18 6.51
N ALA A 31 -12.93 9.38 7.07
CA ALA A 31 -12.57 10.59 6.35
C ALA A 31 -11.11 10.52 5.85
N ALA A 32 -10.18 10.00 6.66
CA ALA A 32 -8.80 9.77 6.24
C ALA A 32 -8.70 8.74 5.10
N GLU A 33 -9.48 7.65 5.13
CA GLU A 33 -9.55 6.67 4.05
C GLU A 33 -10.06 7.27 2.73
N ARG A 34 -11.00 8.22 2.82
CA ARG A 34 -11.51 9.00 1.68
C ARG A 34 -10.63 10.19 1.28
N GLN A 35 -9.49 10.37 1.93
CA GLN A 35 -8.55 11.49 1.71
C GLN A 35 -9.15 12.88 2.02
N GLU A 36 -10.17 12.95 2.86
CA GLU A 36 -10.78 14.19 3.35
C GLU A 36 -9.98 14.74 4.56
N TRP A 37 -8.71 15.08 4.35
CA TRP A 37 -7.73 15.31 5.43
C TRP A 37 -8.14 16.39 6.45
N ALA A 38 -8.73 17.50 6.00
CA ALA A 38 -9.19 18.56 6.90
C ALA A 38 -10.32 18.09 7.83
N LYS A 39 -11.21 17.25 7.33
CA LYS A 39 -12.30 16.66 8.12
C LYS A 39 -11.76 15.59 9.06
N ALA A 40 -10.84 14.75 8.59
CA ALA A 40 -10.15 13.76 9.41
C ALA A 40 -9.46 14.43 10.61
N ASP A 41 -8.69 15.50 10.39
CA ASP A 41 -8.06 16.27 11.47
C ASP A 41 -9.07 16.74 12.52
N ALA A 42 -10.15 17.41 12.08
CA ALA A 42 -11.14 17.97 12.97
C ALA A 42 -11.82 16.89 13.83
N LEU A 43 -12.20 15.76 13.23
CA LEU A 43 -12.84 14.64 13.92
C LEU A 43 -11.88 13.94 14.88
N ILE A 44 -10.64 13.67 14.45
CA ILE A 44 -9.64 13.01 15.30
C ILE A 44 -9.22 13.92 16.46
N GLN A 45 -9.12 15.24 16.27
CA GLN A 45 -8.85 16.18 17.34
C GLN A 45 -9.98 16.23 18.38
N ARG A 46 -11.25 16.17 17.96
CA ARG A 46 -12.38 16.08 18.89
C ARG A 46 -12.34 14.79 19.69
N ALA A 47 -12.12 13.65 19.03
CA ALA A 47 -11.97 12.37 19.71
C ALA A 47 -10.81 12.41 20.72
N MET A 48 -9.69 13.06 20.38
CA MET A 48 -8.52 13.20 21.24
C MET A 48 -8.74 14.19 22.40
N ALA A 49 -9.61 15.20 22.23
CA ALA A 49 -9.98 16.11 23.31
C ALA A 49 -10.76 15.38 24.42
N GLU A 50 -11.53 14.36 24.06
CA GLU A 50 -12.25 13.51 25.02
C GLU A 50 -11.40 12.37 25.58
N LYS A 51 -10.63 11.69 24.72
CA LYS A 51 -9.71 10.61 25.11
C LYS A 51 -8.30 10.88 24.55
N PRO A 52 -7.43 11.58 25.29
CA PRO A 52 -6.12 12.00 24.75
C PRO A 52 -5.13 10.85 24.56
N ASP A 53 -5.19 9.81 25.40
CA ASP A 53 -4.20 8.75 25.37
C ASP A 53 -4.56 7.64 24.36
N PRO A 54 -3.59 7.21 23.52
CA PRO A 54 -3.80 6.10 22.60
C PRO A 54 -3.99 4.81 23.40
N ASP A 55 -4.87 3.95 22.89
CA ASP A 55 -5.25 2.70 23.54
C ASP A 55 -5.20 1.56 22.51
N PRO A 56 -4.08 0.80 22.43
CA PRO A 56 -3.91 -0.26 21.46
C PRO A 56 -4.81 -1.47 21.72
N ARG A 57 -5.45 -1.54 22.91
CA ARG A 57 -6.40 -2.60 23.27
C ARG A 57 -7.86 -2.20 22.99
N ALA A 58 -8.12 -0.92 22.74
CA ALA A 58 -9.45 -0.46 22.36
C ALA A 58 -9.82 -0.96 20.97
N ASN A 59 -10.75 -1.91 20.89
CA ASN A 59 -11.28 -2.43 19.64
C ASN A 59 -12.45 -1.57 19.15
N ILE A 60 -12.16 -0.50 18.41
CA ILE A 60 -13.19 0.37 17.84
C ILE A 60 -13.73 -0.28 16.57
N ARG A 61 -15.02 -0.61 16.60
CA ARG A 61 -15.71 -1.24 15.47
C ARG A 61 -15.98 -0.21 14.37
N MET A 62 -15.31 -0.36 13.24
CA MET A 62 -15.46 0.53 12.08
C MET A 62 -16.72 0.19 11.29
N TYR A 63 -16.63 -0.78 10.39
CA TYR A 63 -17.74 -1.30 9.58
C TYR A 63 -17.66 -2.82 9.53
N GLY A 64 -18.82 -3.49 9.60
CA GLY A 64 -18.88 -4.95 9.63
C GLY A 64 -18.18 -5.56 10.85
N GLN A 65 -17.14 -6.35 10.59
CA GLN A 65 -16.30 -7.04 11.59
C GLN A 65 -14.87 -6.48 11.68
N VAL A 66 -14.60 -5.31 11.08
CA VAL A 66 -13.27 -4.68 11.17
C VAL A 66 -13.18 -3.88 12.46
N TYR A 67 -12.22 -4.26 13.31
CA TYR A 67 -11.87 -3.55 14.54
C TYR A 67 -10.52 -2.88 14.37
N LEU A 68 -10.43 -1.61 14.77
CA LEU A 68 -9.18 -0.85 14.76
C LEU A 68 -8.79 -0.44 16.18
N PRO A 69 -7.48 -0.46 16.50
CA PRO A 69 -6.96 0.12 17.73
C PRO A 69 -7.20 1.63 17.75
N TYR A 70 -7.32 2.22 18.94
CA TYR A 70 -7.48 3.67 19.09
C TYR A 70 -6.11 4.38 19.09
N LEU A 71 -5.76 4.99 17.97
CA LEU A 71 -4.44 5.60 17.74
C LEU A 71 -4.59 7.01 17.11
N PRO A 72 -5.22 7.99 17.81
CA PRO A 72 -5.55 9.29 17.22
C PRO A 72 -4.33 10.06 16.71
N GLN A 73 -3.22 10.06 17.45
CA GLN A 73 -1.98 10.74 17.02
C GLN A 73 -1.43 10.17 15.70
N PHE A 74 -1.57 8.86 15.47
CA PHE A 74 -1.14 8.25 14.20
C PHE A 74 -1.94 8.81 13.01
N TYR A 75 -3.25 8.99 13.15
CA TYR A 75 -4.10 9.54 12.08
C TYR A 75 -3.87 11.05 11.88
N LEU A 76 -3.58 11.82 12.93
CA LEU A 76 -3.14 13.21 12.79
C LEU A 76 -1.80 13.31 12.03
N GLY A 77 -0.84 12.43 12.37
CA GLY A 77 0.42 12.31 11.66
C GLY A 77 0.25 11.90 10.19
N LEU A 78 -0.65 10.96 9.91
CA LEU A 78 -0.99 10.52 8.55
C LEU A 78 -1.62 11.66 7.72
N SER A 79 -2.50 12.44 8.32
CA SER A 79 -3.13 13.60 7.67
C SER A 79 -2.11 14.71 7.39
N ALA A 80 -1.24 15.04 8.35
CA ALA A 80 -0.14 15.98 8.16
C ALA A 80 0.82 15.51 7.05
N PHE A 81 1.19 14.22 7.05
CA PHE A 81 2.02 13.61 6.02
C PHE A 81 1.41 13.75 4.62
N SER A 82 0.10 13.50 4.50
CA SER A 82 -0.64 13.55 3.23
C SER A 82 -0.77 14.98 2.68
N ARG A 83 -0.81 15.98 3.57
CA ARG A 83 -0.75 17.41 3.21
C ARG A 83 0.67 17.94 2.97
N LYS A 84 1.69 17.07 2.97
CA LYS A 84 3.11 17.40 2.83
C LYS A 84 3.70 18.25 3.97
N ASP A 85 2.99 18.38 5.09
CA ASP A 85 3.50 19.05 6.30
C ASP A 85 4.37 18.06 7.09
N CYS A 86 5.62 17.91 6.64
CA CYS A 86 6.55 16.94 7.21
C CYS A 86 6.98 17.29 8.64
N VAL A 87 6.87 18.57 9.04
CA VAL A 87 7.20 19.02 10.40
C VAL A 87 6.15 18.48 11.36
N LYS A 88 4.87 18.78 11.14
CA LYS A 88 3.78 18.26 11.99
C LYS A 88 3.65 16.74 11.92
N ALA A 89 3.86 16.14 10.75
CA ALA A 89 3.82 14.69 10.61
C ALA A 89 4.87 14.03 11.52
N THR A 90 6.09 14.57 11.54
CA THR A 90 7.17 14.04 12.38
C THR A 90 6.85 14.23 13.87
N GLU A 91 6.32 15.39 14.26
CA GLU A 91 5.89 15.67 15.64
C GLU A 91 4.88 14.60 16.13
N TRP A 92 3.77 14.41 15.42
CA TRP A 92 2.74 13.45 15.81
C TRP A 92 3.22 11.98 15.75
N LEU A 93 3.99 11.61 14.73
CA LEU A 93 4.43 10.22 14.51
C LEU A 93 5.64 9.82 15.37
N SER A 94 6.34 10.77 15.99
CA SER A 94 7.47 10.52 16.89
C SER A 94 7.11 10.61 18.37
N ASP A 95 5.86 10.97 18.71
CA ASP A 95 5.39 11.00 20.09
C ASP A 95 5.62 9.63 20.77
N PRO A 96 6.29 9.59 21.95
CA PRO A 96 6.55 8.35 22.67
C PRO A 96 5.30 7.50 22.95
N ARG A 97 4.14 8.15 23.17
CA ARG A 97 2.87 7.46 23.42
C ARG A 97 2.45 6.66 22.20
N ILE A 98 2.55 7.24 20.99
CA ILE A 98 2.19 6.51 19.77
C ILE A 98 3.24 5.46 19.42
N VAL A 99 4.53 5.71 19.68
CA VAL A 99 5.58 4.72 19.44
C VAL A 99 5.36 3.47 20.30
N ALA A 100 5.01 3.65 21.57
CA ALA A 100 4.69 2.55 22.46
C ALA A 100 3.39 1.83 22.06
N ALA A 101 2.32 2.58 21.77
CA ALA A 101 1.02 2.02 21.42
C ALA A 101 1.02 1.30 20.06
N ALA A 102 1.78 1.79 19.08
CA ALA A 102 1.85 1.18 17.75
C ALA A 102 2.68 -0.13 17.72
N ARG A 103 3.48 -0.41 18.75
CA ARG A 103 4.44 -1.52 18.73
C ARG A 103 3.75 -2.87 18.48
N GLY A 104 4.22 -3.58 17.46
CA GLY A 104 3.66 -4.88 17.05
C GLY A 104 2.35 -4.79 16.25
N LEU A 105 1.84 -3.58 15.99
CA LEU A 105 0.71 -3.33 15.11
C LEU A 105 1.17 -3.01 13.68
N ARG A 106 0.27 -3.14 12.71
CA ARG A 106 0.57 -2.84 11.29
C ARG A 106 0.98 -1.37 11.10
N GLU A 107 0.45 -0.50 11.95
CA GLU A 107 0.64 0.94 12.01
C GLU A 107 2.10 1.32 12.32
N GLU A 108 2.86 0.47 13.04
CA GLU A 108 4.28 0.70 13.30
C GLU A 108 5.11 0.78 12.02
N ASN A 109 4.93 -0.19 11.13
CA ASN A 109 5.64 -0.22 9.84
C ASN A 109 5.25 0.97 8.97
N ARG A 110 3.97 1.34 8.96
CA ARG A 110 3.46 2.49 8.20
C ARG A 110 4.01 3.82 8.76
N ARG A 111 4.09 3.95 10.09
CA ARG A 111 4.69 5.09 10.80
C ARG A 111 6.17 5.26 10.43
N LEU A 112 6.96 4.18 10.48
CA LEU A 112 8.39 4.22 10.13
C LEU A 112 8.62 4.60 8.67
N MET A 113 7.77 4.12 7.75
CA MET A 113 7.83 4.51 6.34
C MET A 113 7.58 6.03 6.17
N MET A 114 6.51 6.57 6.77
CA MET A 114 6.19 7.99 6.70
C MET A 114 7.31 8.87 7.28
N LEU A 115 7.88 8.49 8.43
CA LEU A 115 9.01 9.21 9.05
C LEU A 115 10.25 9.24 8.15
N ARG A 116 10.60 8.13 7.50
CA ARG A 116 11.74 8.09 6.55
C ARG A 116 11.50 9.03 5.36
N THR A 117 10.29 8.99 4.79
CA THR A 117 9.93 9.89 3.68
C THR A 117 9.95 11.36 4.09
N CYS A 118 9.45 11.69 5.28
CA CYS A 118 9.56 13.05 5.84
C CYS A 118 11.01 13.48 6.03
N ALA A 119 11.87 12.61 6.55
CA ALA A 119 13.28 12.91 6.75
C ALA A 119 13.99 13.24 5.41
N THR A 120 13.71 12.48 4.35
CA THR A 120 14.24 12.77 3.01
C THR A 120 13.76 14.13 2.48
N ARG A 121 12.45 14.41 2.58
CA ARG A 121 11.87 15.70 2.12
C ARG A 121 12.41 16.90 2.89
N LEU A 122 12.59 16.77 4.20
CA LEU A 122 13.15 17.84 5.02
C LEU A 122 14.64 18.06 4.71
N ALA A 123 15.39 17.01 4.39
CA ALA A 123 16.77 17.12 3.94
C ALA A 123 16.88 17.80 2.57
N GLU A 124 15.96 17.54 1.64
CA GLU A 124 15.89 18.19 0.33
C GLU A 124 15.45 19.66 0.42
N ALA A 125 14.53 19.98 1.34
CA ALA A 125 14.03 21.34 1.54
C ALA A 125 14.97 22.24 2.34
N ALA A 126 15.97 21.66 3.03
CA ALA A 126 17.00 22.43 3.70
C ALA A 126 17.69 23.31 2.65
N PRO A 127 17.65 24.66 2.78
CA PRO A 127 18.24 25.54 1.79
C PRO A 127 19.68 25.12 1.59
N ALA A 128 20.08 24.95 0.31
CA ALA A 128 21.44 24.65 -0.05
C ALA A 128 22.33 25.60 0.74
N ARG A 129 23.12 25.04 1.67
CA ARG A 129 24.01 25.80 2.54
C ARG A 129 24.69 26.83 1.65
N PRO A 130 24.57 28.14 1.90
CA PRO A 130 25.12 29.15 1.02
C PRO A 130 26.56 28.74 0.74
N ALA A 131 26.90 28.63 -0.55
CA ALA A 131 28.24 28.24 -0.99
C ALA A 131 29.22 29.03 -0.13
N PRO A 132 30.22 28.37 0.49
CA PRO A 132 31.13 29.04 1.41
C PRO A 132 31.58 30.32 0.73
N THR A 133 31.19 31.46 1.30
CA THR A 133 31.59 32.77 0.78
C THR A 133 33.10 32.68 0.64
N PRO A 134 33.67 32.87 -0.57
CA PRO A 134 35.11 32.79 -0.74
C PRO A 134 35.70 33.71 0.31
N THR A 135 36.45 33.12 1.24
CA THR A 135 37.06 33.85 2.34
C THR A 135 37.82 35.00 1.68
N PRO A 136 37.47 36.27 1.94
CA PRO A 136 38.26 37.38 1.42
C PRO A 136 39.67 37.15 1.94
N THR A 137 40.62 37.10 1.02
CA THR A 137 42.06 37.09 1.31
C THR A 137 42.31 38.21 2.31
N GLN A 138 42.41 37.84 3.59
CA GLN A 138 42.77 38.76 4.65
C GLN A 138 44.22 39.12 4.37
N ALA A 139 44.46 40.34 3.94
CA ALA A 139 45.80 40.91 3.89
C ALA A 139 46.39 40.78 5.29
N SER A 140 47.48 40.03 5.40
CA SER A 140 48.25 39.87 6.63
C SER A 140 48.52 41.24 7.27
N PRO A 141 48.12 41.46 8.53
CA PRO A 141 48.69 42.53 9.32
C PRO A 141 50.17 42.23 9.56
N SER A 142 51.01 43.24 9.40
CA SER A 142 52.41 43.26 9.81
C SER A 142 52.60 42.62 11.17
N ALA A 143 53.35 41.53 11.21
CA ALA A 143 53.84 40.92 12.43
C ALA A 143 54.91 41.84 13.05
N SER A 144 54.63 42.31 14.25
CA SER A 144 55.61 42.84 15.19
C SER A 144 56.67 41.79 15.49
N THR A 145 57.92 42.23 15.45
CA THR A 145 59.13 41.56 15.94
C THR A 145 58.94 40.91 17.32
N PRO A 146 59.36 39.65 17.48
CA PRO A 146 60.10 39.27 18.69
C PRO A 146 61.40 38.52 18.39
N ALA A 147 62.45 39.01 19.04
CA ALA A 147 63.71 38.40 19.48
C ALA A 147 64.19 37.09 18.85
N ALA A 148 65.43 37.18 18.36
CA ALA A 148 66.31 36.09 17.95
C ALA A 148 66.50 35.01 19.04
N PRO A 149 66.43 33.73 18.65
CA PRO A 149 67.26 32.69 19.20
C PRO A 149 68.42 32.35 18.24
N THR A 150 69.57 32.22 18.87
CA THR A 150 70.89 31.87 18.38
C THR A 150 70.93 30.66 17.43
N SER A 151 71.66 30.88 16.35
CA SER A 151 72.22 29.89 15.43
C SER A 151 72.88 28.72 16.17
N SER A 152 72.41 27.51 15.90
CA SER A 152 73.22 26.30 15.95
C SER A 152 73.02 25.56 14.62
N GLN A 153 74.03 25.64 13.75
CA GLN A 153 74.12 24.90 12.50
C GLN A 153 74.04 23.39 12.77
N PRO A 154 73.04 22.67 12.21
CA PRO A 154 73.11 21.23 12.05
C PRO A 154 74.00 20.94 10.84
N THR A 155 75.08 20.21 11.07
CA THR A 155 76.04 19.74 10.08
C THR A 155 75.31 18.96 8.98
N ARG A 156 75.44 19.43 7.73
CA ARG A 156 74.93 18.80 6.50
C ARG A 156 75.49 17.37 6.38
N PRO A 157 74.67 16.31 6.52
CA PRO A 157 75.11 14.96 6.23
C PRO A 157 75.33 14.82 4.72
N ALA A 158 76.46 14.23 4.33
CA ALA A 158 76.79 13.93 2.96
C ALA A 158 75.67 13.11 2.30
N ALA A 159 75.14 13.63 1.19
CA ALA A 159 74.16 12.94 0.36
C ALA A 159 74.81 11.68 -0.21
N VAL A 160 74.44 10.52 0.34
CA VAL A 160 74.75 9.22 -0.23
C VAL A 160 73.81 9.03 -1.41
N SER A 161 74.24 9.47 -2.59
CA SER A 161 73.56 9.28 -3.87
C SER A 161 73.64 7.82 -4.31
N GLY A 162 72.98 6.93 -3.58
CA GLY A 162 72.64 5.59 -4.04
C GLY A 162 71.23 5.62 -4.62
N SER A 163 71.06 6.03 -5.88
CA SER A 163 69.76 5.93 -6.55
C SER A 163 69.43 4.46 -6.79
N ALA A 164 68.85 3.80 -5.80
CA ALA A 164 68.26 2.49 -5.96
C ALA A 164 67.29 2.56 -7.15
N ALA A 165 67.49 1.71 -8.16
CA ALA A 165 66.63 1.66 -9.32
C ALA A 165 65.17 1.44 -8.90
N PHE A 166 64.23 2.12 -9.55
CA PHE A 166 62.80 1.96 -9.30
C PHE A 166 62.35 0.52 -9.62
N ASP A 167 61.63 -0.11 -8.69
CA ASP A 167 61.16 -1.49 -8.87
C ASP A 167 59.88 -1.54 -9.71
N SER A 168 60.06 -1.53 -11.03
CA SER A 168 58.96 -1.62 -12.00
C SER A 168 58.15 -2.91 -11.90
N SER A 169 58.77 -4.01 -11.46
CA SER A 169 58.12 -5.32 -11.34
C SER A 169 57.09 -5.32 -10.20
N ARG A 170 57.46 -4.73 -9.05
CA ARG A 170 56.57 -4.56 -7.91
C ARG A 170 55.41 -3.62 -8.24
N ALA A 171 55.67 -2.53 -8.97
CA ALA A 171 54.60 -1.64 -9.43
C ALA A 171 53.56 -2.37 -10.31
N GLN A 172 54.01 -3.20 -11.26
CA GLN A 172 53.11 -4.00 -12.11
C GLN A 172 52.32 -5.06 -11.32
N ALA A 173 52.94 -5.65 -10.28
CA ALA A 173 52.24 -6.58 -9.38
C ALA A 173 51.11 -5.89 -8.58
N LEU A 174 51.33 -4.65 -8.12
CA LEU A 174 50.31 -3.84 -7.44
C LEU A 174 49.16 -3.46 -8.37
N GLU A 175 49.45 -3.08 -9.63
CA GLU A 175 48.42 -2.81 -10.64
C GLU A 175 47.56 -4.05 -10.92
N SER A 176 48.21 -5.21 -11.08
CA SER A 176 47.52 -6.48 -11.26
C SER A 176 46.66 -6.85 -10.05
N ARG A 177 47.11 -6.54 -8.83
CA ARG A 177 46.33 -6.73 -7.60
C ARG A 177 45.13 -5.80 -7.55
N LEU A 178 45.30 -4.51 -7.85
CA LEU A 178 44.21 -3.54 -7.91
C LEU A 178 43.12 -4.00 -8.89
N ALA A 179 43.50 -4.46 -10.08
CA ALA A 179 42.56 -4.98 -11.08
C ALA A 179 41.73 -6.16 -10.52
N ARG A 180 42.36 -7.13 -9.85
CA ARG A 180 41.67 -8.25 -9.22
C ARG A 180 40.68 -7.81 -8.14
N ILE A 181 41.05 -6.85 -7.28
CA ILE A 181 40.16 -6.34 -6.23
C ILE A 181 38.95 -5.63 -6.88
N THR A 182 39.17 -4.83 -7.93
CA THR A 182 38.11 -4.17 -8.69
C THR A 182 37.12 -5.16 -9.29
N ASP A 183 37.62 -6.23 -9.92
CA ASP A 183 36.74 -7.26 -10.49
C ASP A 183 35.95 -7.99 -9.41
N LYS A 184 36.58 -8.28 -8.26
CA LYS A 184 35.91 -8.88 -7.10
C LYS A 184 34.79 -8.00 -6.56
N LEU A 185 35.03 -6.69 -6.43
CA LEU A 185 34.01 -5.74 -6.00
C LEU A 185 32.86 -5.66 -7.01
N LYS A 186 33.15 -5.61 -8.32
CA LYS A 186 32.11 -5.59 -9.37
C LYS A 186 31.21 -6.82 -9.33
N VAL A 187 31.79 -8.01 -9.15
CA VAL A 187 31.02 -9.26 -9.00
C VAL A 187 30.14 -9.20 -7.75
N THR A 188 30.69 -8.73 -6.64
CA THR A 188 29.96 -8.61 -5.36
C THR A 188 28.83 -7.56 -5.45
N ALA A 189 29.08 -6.42 -6.11
CA ALA A 189 28.10 -5.36 -6.30
C ALA A 189 26.87 -5.82 -7.09
N ARG A 190 27.01 -6.77 -8.04
CA ARG A 190 25.85 -7.36 -8.73
C ARG A 190 24.91 -8.10 -7.78
N ALA A 191 25.43 -8.69 -6.71
CA ALA A 191 24.61 -9.38 -5.71
C ALA A 191 23.79 -8.41 -4.83
N VAL A 192 24.15 -7.12 -4.76
CA VAL A 192 23.35 -6.09 -4.06
C VAL A 192 21.98 -5.89 -4.72
N SER A 193 21.86 -6.21 -6.00
CA SER A 193 20.60 -6.15 -6.75
C SER A 193 19.65 -7.32 -6.46
N ASP A 194 20.05 -8.32 -5.66
CA ASP A 194 19.18 -9.43 -5.28
C ASP A 194 17.88 -8.92 -4.62
N THR A 195 16.76 -9.52 -4.99
CA THR A 195 15.43 -9.15 -4.48
C THR A 195 15.30 -9.44 -2.98
N ALA A 196 16.05 -10.40 -2.44
CA ALA A 196 16.10 -10.71 -1.02
C ALA A 196 16.64 -9.55 -0.17
N LEU A 197 17.37 -8.61 -0.79
CA LEU A 197 17.91 -7.43 -0.12
C LEU A 197 17.05 -6.18 -0.29
N ALA A 198 15.82 -6.28 -0.84
CA ALA A 198 15.02 -5.10 -1.18
C ALA A 198 14.91 -4.05 -0.06
N THR A 199 14.78 -4.47 1.20
CA THR A 199 14.68 -3.57 2.37
C THR A 199 16.02 -2.99 2.82
N ALA A 200 17.13 -3.65 2.55
CA ALA A 200 18.48 -3.26 2.98
C ALA A 200 19.35 -2.73 1.83
N ARG A 201 18.87 -2.77 0.58
CA ARG A 201 19.62 -2.49 -0.65
C ARG A 201 20.39 -1.18 -0.60
N VAL A 202 19.73 -0.10 -0.14
CA VAL A 202 20.35 1.24 -0.04
C VAL A 202 21.57 1.23 0.89
N SER A 203 21.52 0.48 1.98
CA SER A 203 22.64 0.40 2.93
C SER A 203 23.82 -0.39 2.35
N TRP A 204 23.56 -1.46 1.61
CA TRP A 204 24.58 -2.25 0.92
C TRP A 204 25.19 -1.50 -0.26
N GLN A 205 24.37 -0.75 -1.01
CA GLN A 205 24.82 0.09 -2.10
C GLN A 205 25.82 1.13 -1.61
N ARG A 206 25.49 1.88 -0.55
CA ARG A 206 26.42 2.88 0.04
C ARG A 206 27.76 2.29 0.46
N ARG A 207 27.76 1.06 1.00
CA ARG A 207 29.01 0.36 1.37
C ARG A 207 29.83 -0.03 0.14
N SER A 208 29.16 -0.48 -0.93
CA SER A 208 29.79 -0.77 -2.21
C SER A 208 30.40 0.49 -2.83
N ASP A 209 29.64 1.59 -2.88
CA ASP A 209 30.08 2.87 -3.45
C ASP A 209 31.31 3.39 -2.68
N ALA A 210 31.32 3.29 -1.35
CA ALA A 210 32.46 3.69 -0.53
C ALA A 210 33.73 2.86 -0.81
N LEU A 211 33.60 1.54 -1.03
CA LEU A 211 34.73 0.68 -1.40
C LEU A 211 35.24 0.99 -2.82
N GLU A 212 34.34 1.36 -3.73
CA GLU A 212 34.68 1.78 -5.10
C GLU A 212 35.46 3.10 -5.09
N ASP A 213 35.05 4.07 -4.27
CA ASP A 213 35.77 5.32 -4.09
C ASP A 213 37.20 5.09 -3.53
N GLU A 214 37.35 4.21 -2.54
CA GLU A 214 38.67 3.85 -2.00
C GLU A 214 39.57 3.17 -3.05
N LEU A 215 39.01 2.29 -3.89
CA LEU A 215 39.73 1.67 -5.01
C LEU A 215 40.19 2.69 -6.04
N ASN A 216 39.32 3.65 -6.39
CA ASN A 216 39.64 4.72 -7.32
C ASN A 216 40.78 5.61 -6.78
N GLN A 217 40.75 5.93 -5.48
CA GLN A 217 41.82 6.67 -4.81
C GLN A 217 43.14 5.88 -4.78
N ALA A 218 43.10 4.57 -4.48
CA ALA A 218 44.29 3.72 -4.51
C ALA A 218 44.89 3.62 -5.93
N GLY A 219 44.05 3.53 -6.96
CA GLY A 219 44.49 3.56 -8.36
C GLY A 219 45.13 4.89 -8.77
N ALA A 220 44.59 6.02 -8.32
CA ALA A 220 45.21 7.33 -8.54
C ALA A 220 46.57 7.45 -7.83
N ARG A 221 46.68 6.99 -6.58
CA ARG A 221 47.95 6.95 -5.84
C ARG A 221 48.99 6.06 -6.51
N ALA A 222 48.60 4.88 -7.00
CA ALA A 222 49.49 3.99 -7.75
C ALA A 222 50.12 4.67 -8.97
N ARG A 223 49.31 5.41 -9.76
CA ARG A 223 49.79 6.17 -10.92
C ARG A 223 50.76 7.29 -10.51
N SER A 224 50.45 8.02 -9.44
CA SER A 224 51.31 9.10 -8.93
C SER A 224 52.67 8.57 -8.44
N ILE A 225 52.69 7.47 -7.66
CA ILE A 225 53.92 6.83 -7.17
C ILE A 225 54.79 6.37 -8.33
N ARG A 226 54.18 5.77 -9.37
CA ARG A 226 54.90 5.32 -10.57
C ARG A 226 55.53 6.49 -11.33
N GLN A 227 54.83 7.61 -11.45
CA GLN A 227 55.36 8.83 -12.08
C GLN A 227 56.52 9.42 -11.28
N ALA A 228 56.41 9.45 -9.95
CA ALA A 228 57.44 9.97 -9.04
C ALA A 228 58.63 9.01 -8.84
N ARG A 229 58.50 7.73 -9.21
CA ARG A 229 59.48 6.66 -8.98
C ARG A 229 59.87 6.48 -7.50
N ASP A 230 58.91 6.65 -6.59
CA ASP A 230 59.12 6.57 -5.14
C ASP A 230 58.96 5.13 -4.61
N ASN A 231 60.08 4.44 -4.37
CA ASN A 231 60.10 3.08 -3.82
C ASN A 231 59.56 2.98 -2.37
N GLY A 232 59.65 4.06 -1.58
CA GLY A 232 59.14 4.09 -0.21
C GLY A 232 57.61 4.10 -0.18
N ALA A 233 57.00 4.91 -1.04
CA ALA A 233 55.55 4.99 -1.18
C ALA A 233 54.91 3.68 -1.70
N LEU A 234 55.63 2.88 -2.52
CA LEU A 234 55.17 1.56 -2.97
C LEU A 234 54.84 0.62 -1.79
N GLY A 235 55.65 0.63 -0.73
CA GLY A 235 55.40 -0.21 0.45
C GLY A 235 54.19 0.23 1.26
N GLY A 236 53.88 1.54 1.28
CA GLY A 236 52.64 2.06 1.85
C GLY A 236 51.42 1.57 1.05
N LEU A 237 51.45 1.75 -0.26
CA LEU A 237 50.36 1.32 -1.15
C LEU A 237 50.11 -0.19 -1.09
N GLU A 238 51.15 -1.01 -0.96
CA GLU A 238 51.00 -2.46 -0.83
C GLU A 238 50.21 -2.87 0.43
N ARG A 239 50.48 -2.22 1.56
CA ARG A 239 49.72 -2.44 2.81
C ARG A 239 48.28 -1.96 2.69
N ASP A 240 48.08 -0.80 2.09
CA ASP A 240 46.74 -0.25 1.84
C ASP A 240 45.91 -1.17 0.94
N LEU A 241 46.50 -1.68 -0.14
CA LEU A 241 45.85 -2.64 -1.04
C LEU A 241 45.54 -3.96 -0.33
N ALA A 242 46.42 -4.44 0.55
CA ALA A 242 46.13 -5.63 1.35
C ALA A 242 44.96 -5.43 2.32
N ALA A 243 44.88 -4.27 2.97
CA ALA A 243 43.76 -3.92 3.85
C ALA A 243 42.45 -3.72 3.06
N LEU A 244 42.52 -3.18 1.85
CA LEU A 244 41.37 -3.02 0.97
C LEU A 244 40.83 -4.36 0.46
N ASP A 245 41.72 -5.25 0.03
CA ASP A 245 41.41 -6.63 -0.38
C ASP A 245 40.64 -7.37 0.74
N ALA A 246 41.16 -7.35 1.98
CA ALA A 246 40.50 -7.96 3.14
C ALA A 246 39.11 -7.35 3.45
N ARG A 247 38.92 -6.05 3.21
CA ARG A 247 37.62 -5.39 3.40
C ARG A 247 36.61 -5.76 2.31
N VAL A 248 37.05 -5.89 1.06
CA VAL A 248 36.20 -6.39 -0.04
C VAL A 248 35.77 -7.83 0.22
N ASP A 249 36.67 -8.66 0.76
CA ASP A 249 36.38 -10.06 1.12
C ASP A 249 35.34 -10.16 2.22
N LYS A 250 35.52 -9.36 3.28
CA LYS A 250 34.55 -9.27 4.36
C LYS A 250 33.20 -8.76 3.85
N PHE A 251 33.19 -7.73 3.01
CA PHE A 251 31.96 -7.21 2.41
C PHE A 251 31.22 -8.28 1.59
N ALA A 252 31.94 -9.07 0.79
CA ALA A 252 31.36 -10.17 0.03
C ALA A 252 30.76 -11.27 0.94
N ALA A 253 31.46 -11.64 2.01
CA ALA A 253 30.96 -12.60 2.99
C ALA A 253 29.70 -12.09 3.72
N ASP A 254 29.75 -10.87 4.25
CA ASP A 254 28.63 -10.24 4.96
C ASP A 254 27.39 -10.10 4.05
N LEU A 255 27.60 -9.75 2.77
CA LEU A 255 26.55 -9.66 1.76
C LEU A 255 25.94 -11.03 1.45
N GLY A 256 26.78 -12.06 1.27
CA GLY A 256 26.34 -13.44 1.05
C GLY A 256 25.46 -13.95 2.20
N ASP A 257 25.89 -13.72 3.44
CA ASP A 257 25.12 -14.04 4.64
C ASP A 257 23.79 -13.28 4.70
N ALA A 258 23.79 -12.00 4.35
CA ALA A 258 22.58 -11.19 4.31
C ALA A 258 21.59 -11.67 3.24
N VAL A 259 22.08 -12.06 2.05
CA VAL A 259 21.25 -12.64 0.98
C VAL A 259 20.64 -13.97 1.46
N ASN A 260 21.43 -14.84 2.07
CA ASN A 260 20.95 -16.14 2.58
C ASN A 260 19.88 -15.96 3.67
N ARG A 261 20.11 -15.06 4.63
CA ARG A 261 19.10 -14.72 5.65
C ARG A 261 17.84 -14.13 5.02
N GLY A 262 18.00 -13.19 4.07
CA GLY A 262 16.87 -12.57 3.36
C GLY A 262 16.02 -13.59 2.61
N ARG A 263 16.65 -14.55 1.92
CA ARG A 263 15.95 -15.66 1.25
C ARG A 263 15.24 -16.57 2.23
N GLY A 264 15.85 -16.87 3.38
CA GLY A 264 15.23 -17.65 4.45
C GLY A 264 13.97 -16.98 5.02
N VAL A 265 14.04 -15.69 5.29
CA VAL A 265 12.87 -14.90 5.75
C VAL A 265 11.79 -14.86 4.66
N ALA A 266 12.15 -14.56 3.41
CA ALA A 266 11.20 -14.52 2.30
C ALA A 266 10.49 -15.87 2.10
N LEU A 267 11.22 -16.99 2.24
CA LEU A 267 10.64 -18.34 2.19
C LEU A 267 9.68 -18.60 3.36
N ALA A 268 10.06 -18.22 4.58
CA ALA A 268 9.20 -18.37 5.76
C ALA A 268 7.91 -17.54 5.65
N ASP A 269 8.01 -16.32 5.15
CA ASP A 269 6.87 -15.44 4.90
C ASP A 269 5.95 -16.02 3.81
N ALA A 270 6.53 -16.48 2.70
CA ALA A 270 5.76 -17.10 1.61
C ALA A 270 5.02 -18.35 2.11
N ARG A 271 5.66 -19.22 2.91
CA ARG A 271 5.02 -20.38 3.52
C ARG A 271 3.88 -19.98 4.47
N SER A 272 4.11 -18.98 5.31
CA SER A 272 3.10 -18.47 6.25
C SER A 272 1.89 -17.89 5.52
N GLN A 273 2.10 -17.18 4.40
CA GLN A 273 1.03 -16.67 3.55
C GLN A 273 0.24 -17.82 2.90
N LEU A 274 0.94 -18.78 2.29
CA LEU A 274 0.30 -19.93 1.65
C LEU A 274 -0.50 -20.76 2.67
N GLN A 275 0.04 -20.99 3.86
CA GLN A 275 -0.66 -21.70 4.94
C GLN A 275 -1.97 -21.01 5.31
N ARG A 276 -1.95 -19.69 5.54
CA ARG A 276 -3.18 -18.91 5.81
C ARG A 276 -4.18 -19.02 4.68
N GLY A 277 -3.72 -18.97 3.43
CA GLY A 277 -4.55 -19.16 2.24
C GLY A 277 -5.18 -20.56 2.20
N VAL A 278 -4.41 -21.61 2.52
CA VAL A 278 -4.89 -23.01 2.56
C VAL A 278 -5.96 -23.16 3.63
N ASP A 279 -5.75 -22.61 4.82
CA ASP A 279 -6.72 -22.68 5.92
C ASP A 279 -8.01 -21.90 5.57
N ALA A 280 -7.87 -20.72 4.94
CA ALA A 280 -9.01 -19.94 4.47
C ALA A 280 -9.81 -20.68 3.38
N GLY A 281 -9.11 -21.22 2.37
CA GLY A 281 -9.74 -21.99 1.29
C GLY A 281 -10.42 -23.27 1.77
N ALA A 282 -9.84 -23.98 2.74
CA ALA A 282 -10.47 -25.14 3.35
C ALA A 282 -11.79 -24.78 4.04
N ARG A 283 -11.80 -23.71 4.85
CA ARG A 283 -13.03 -23.21 5.49
C ARG A 283 -14.08 -22.79 4.47
N ALA A 284 -13.66 -22.08 3.42
CA ALA A 284 -14.54 -21.58 2.38
C ALA A 284 -15.17 -22.74 1.58
N LEU A 285 -14.40 -23.80 1.32
CA LEU A 285 -14.88 -25.01 0.68
C LEU A 285 -15.86 -25.79 1.58
N SER A 286 -15.58 -25.92 2.88
CA SER A 286 -16.49 -26.61 3.82
C SER A 286 -17.81 -25.87 4.03
N ALA A 287 -17.81 -24.54 3.90
CA ALA A 287 -19.02 -23.73 4.00
C ALA A 287 -19.90 -23.82 2.74
N ASN A 288 -19.38 -24.33 1.62
CA ASN A 288 -20.12 -24.46 0.37
C ASN A 288 -20.79 -25.83 0.29
N ALA A 289 -22.12 -25.87 0.46
CA ALA A 289 -22.91 -27.10 0.35
C ALA A 289 -22.83 -27.74 -1.05
N ASP A 290 -22.66 -26.92 -2.10
CA ASP A 290 -22.57 -27.39 -3.49
C ASP A 290 -21.10 -27.59 -3.89
N GLY A 291 -20.58 -28.77 -3.58
CA GLY A 291 -19.19 -29.13 -3.82
C GLY A 291 -18.77 -29.20 -5.30
N ASP A 292 -19.73 -29.33 -6.23
CA ASP A 292 -19.42 -29.69 -7.64
C ASP A 292 -19.40 -28.51 -8.61
N THR A 293 -19.50 -27.28 -8.10
CA THR A 293 -19.36 -26.09 -8.95
C THR A 293 -17.93 -26.00 -9.53
N PRO A 294 -17.76 -25.50 -10.77
CA PRO A 294 -16.43 -25.30 -11.36
C PRO A 294 -15.49 -24.47 -10.48
N ALA A 295 -16.03 -23.47 -9.77
CA ALA A 295 -15.26 -22.65 -8.83
C ALA A 295 -14.77 -23.44 -7.61
N ALA A 296 -15.61 -24.33 -7.05
CA ALA A 296 -15.20 -25.22 -5.97
C ALA A 296 -14.13 -26.23 -6.42
N GLN A 297 -14.25 -26.77 -7.64
CA GLN A 297 -13.23 -27.65 -8.23
C GLN A 297 -11.89 -26.92 -8.44
N ALA A 298 -11.93 -25.69 -8.94
CA ALA A 298 -10.74 -24.85 -9.09
C ALA A 298 -10.07 -24.57 -7.73
N LEU A 299 -10.86 -24.27 -6.70
CA LEU A 299 -10.35 -24.07 -5.34
C LEU A 299 -9.73 -25.34 -4.75
N ARG A 300 -10.36 -26.52 -4.93
CA ARG A 300 -9.79 -27.82 -4.51
C ARG A 300 -8.43 -28.05 -5.15
N LYS A 301 -8.33 -27.88 -6.48
CA LYS A 301 -7.07 -28.03 -7.21
C LYS A 301 -5.99 -27.08 -6.68
N ALA A 302 -6.34 -25.81 -6.42
CA ALA A 302 -5.41 -24.82 -5.88
C ALA A 302 -4.97 -25.16 -4.44
N LEU A 303 -5.89 -25.69 -3.61
CA LEU A 303 -5.58 -26.16 -2.26
C LEU A 303 -4.61 -27.34 -2.26
N ASP A 304 -4.83 -28.33 -3.12
CA ASP A 304 -3.96 -29.51 -3.21
C ASP A 304 -2.56 -29.12 -3.71
N GLN A 305 -2.49 -28.25 -4.71
CA GLN A 305 -1.22 -27.65 -5.17
C GLN A 305 -0.53 -26.88 -4.04
N GLY A 306 -1.27 -26.02 -3.32
CA GLY A 306 -0.75 -25.26 -2.20
C GLY A 306 -0.17 -26.15 -1.09
N ARG A 307 -0.90 -27.18 -0.67
CA ARG A 307 -0.44 -28.15 0.34
C ARG A 307 0.84 -28.86 -0.07
N SER A 308 0.92 -29.31 -1.33
CA SER A 308 2.11 -29.98 -1.85
C SER A 308 3.35 -29.07 -1.87
N LEU A 309 3.15 -27.75 -1.95
CA LEU A 309 4.24 -26.76 -2.04
C LEU A 309 4.67 -26.19 -0.69
N LEU A 310 3.95 -26.44 0.41
CA LEU A 310 4.35 -25.95 1.74
C LEU A 310 5.72 -26.49 2.18
N SER A 311 6.08 -27.70 1.76
CA SER A 311 7.40 -28.30 2.01
C SER A 311 8.48 -27.86 1.01
N SER A 312 8.11 -27.15 -0.08
CA SER A 312 9.05 -26.68 -1.09
C SER A 312 10.06 -25.67 -0.52
N GLY A 313 11.32 -25.74 -0.95
CA GLY A 313 12.34 -24.72 -0.67
C GLY A 313 12.32 -23.52 -1.63
N ASP A 314 11.44 -23.56 -2.65
CA ASP A 314 11.35 -22.53 -3.69
C ASP A 314 10.27 -21.51 -3.34
N ALA A 315 10.72 -20.34 -2.84
CA ALA A 315 9.84 -19.25 -2.45
C ALA A 315 9.01 -18.69 -3.61
N ALA A 316 9.56 -18.67 -4.83
CA ALA A 316 8.85 -18.14 -5.99
C ALA A 316 7.66 -19.05 -6.36
N ARG A 317 7.86 -20.37 -6.36
CA ARG A 317 6.77 -21.34 -6.58
C ARG A 317 5.69 -21.26 -5.50
N ILE A 318 6.08 -21.05 -4.24
CA ILE A 318 5.12 -20.87 -3.13
C ILE A 318 4.29 -19.60 -3.34
N GLN A 319 4.91 -18.49 -3.76
CA GLN A 319 4.20 -17.24 -4.07
C GLN A 319 3.22 -17.42 -5.23
N THR A 320 3.62 -18.08 -6.31
CA THR A 320 2.72 -18.38 -7.44
C THR A 320 1.52 -19.21 -6.98
N ALA A 321 1.74 -20.22 -6.14
CA ALA A 321 0.65 -21.04 -5.59
C ALA A 321 -0.28 -20.25 -4.68
N SER A 322 0.26 -19.35 -3.85
CA SER A 322 -0.54 -18.45 -3.01
C SER A 322 -1.43 -17.55 -3.86
N ALA A 323 -0.89 -16.96 -4.93
CA ALA A 323 -1.68 -16.11 -5.84
C ALA A 323 -2.77 -16.89 -6.58
N ALA A 324 -2.48 -18.12 -7.03
CA ALA A 324 -3.47 -19.00 -7.66
C ALA A 324 -4.60 -19.36 -6.68
N LEU A 325 -4.27 -19.63 -5.42
CA LEU A 325 -5.23 -19.94 -4.36
C LEU A 325 -6.12 -18.74 -4.03
N GLU A 326 -5.55 -17.54 -3.91
CA GLU A 326 -6.31 -16.30 -3.72
C GLU A 326 -7.28 -16.03 -4.88
N SER A 327 -6.82 -16.24 -6.12
CA SER A 327 -7.67 -16.08 -7.30
C SER A 327 -8.85 -17.05 -7.28
N ALA A 328 -8.60 -18.33 -6.98
CA ALA A 328 -9.64 -19.36 -6.88
C ALA A 328 -10.66 -19.06 -5.76
N LEU A 329 -10.18 -18.56 -4.62
CA LEU A 329 -11.02 -18.09 -3.51
C LEU A 329 -11.98 -16.97 -3.97
N ARG A 330 -11.46 -15.92 -4.62
CA ARG A 330 -12.29 -14.80 -5.11
C ARG A 330 -13.32 -15.25 -6.15
N GLN A 331 -12.95 -16.19 -7.03
CA GLN A 331 -13.89 -16.76 -8.00
C GLN A 331 -15.03 -17.51 -7.30
N MET A 332 -14.71 -18.28 -6.25
CA MET A 332 -15.72 -18.98 -5.46
C MET A 332 -16.66 -18.00 -4.74
N GLU A 333 -16.13 -16.98 -4.06
CA GLU A 333 -16.94 -15.94 -3.40
C GLU A 333 -17.85 -15.21 -4.40
N THR A 334 -17.33 -14.85 -5.58
CA THR A 334 -18.13 -14.23 -6.65
C THR A 334 -19.26 -15.17 -7.11
N SER A 335 -18.98 -16.47 -7.25
CA SER A 335 -20.00 -17.46 -7.62
C SER A 335 -21.09 -17.63 -6.56
N GLN A 336 -20.72 -17.58 -5.27
CA GLN A 336 -21.67 -17.64 -4.15
C GLN A 336 -22.53 -16.38 -4.09
N ALA A 337 -21.93 -15.20 -4.25
CA ALA A 337 -22.64 -13.93 -4.30
C ALA A 337 -23.66 -13.91 -5.46
N ARG A 338 -23.28 -14.39 -6.64
CA ARG A 338 -24.20 -14.53 -7.79
C ARG A 338 -25.35 -15.48 -7.51
N ARG A 339 -25.10 -16.62 -6.86
CA ARG A 339 -26.16 -17.58 -6.47
C ARG A 339 -27.10 -16.98 -5.43
N ALA A 340 -26.57 -16.33 -4.41
CA ALA A 340 -27.36 -15.65 -3.39
C ALA A 340 -28.26 -14.57 -4.01
N LEU A 341 -27.69 -13.76 -4.91
CA LEU A 341 -28.44 -12.74 -5.65
C LEU A 341 -29.52 -13.38 -6.52
N ALA A 342 -29.21 -14.45 -7.25
CA ALA A 342 -30.18 -15.17 -8.06
C ALA A 342 -31.31 -15.76 -7.20
N GLY A 343 -31.01 -16.25 -6.00
CA GLY A 343 -32.00 -16.70 -5.03
C GLY A 343 -32.92 -15.58 -4.55
N GLN A 344 -32.37 -14.40 -4.24
CA GLN A 344 -33.15 -13.21 -3.88
C GLN A 344 -34.03 -12.74 -5.03
N VAL A 345 -33.48 -12.64 -6.24
CA VAL A 345 -34.25 -12.25 -7.44
C VAL A 345 -35.38 -13.24 -7.69
N ARG A 346 -35.09 -14.55 -7.62
CA ARG A 346 -36.09 -15.60 -7.80
C ARG A 346 -37.21 -15.50 -6.77
N SER A 347 -36.89 -15.35 -5.48
CA SER A 347 -37.93 -15.29 -4.44
C SER A 347 -38.85 -14.07 -4.58
N ARG A 348 -38.34 -12.96 -5.14
CA ARG A 348 -39.12 -11.74 -5.41
C ARG A 348 -39.95 -11.82 -6.69
N LEU A 349 -39.40 -12.38 -7.77
CA LEU A 349 -40.09 -12.48 -9.06
C LEU A 349 -41.04 -13.68 -9.15
N GLN A 350 -40.79 -14.75 -8.41
CA GLN A 350 -41.59 -15.99 -8.48
C GLN A 350 -43.08 -15.77 -8.18
N PRO A 351 -43.49 -14.98 -7.16
CA PRO A 351 -44.91 -14.69 -6.93
C PRO A 351 -45.57 -13.92 -8.07
N LEU A 352 -44.83 -13.01 -8.74
CA LEU A 352 -45.32 -12.27 -9.91
C LEU A 352 -45.49 -13.18 -11.12
N ALA A 353 -44.48 -14.00 -11.39
CA ALA A 353 -44.53 -14.97 -12.47
C ALA A 353 -45.64 -16.01 -12.26
N ALA A 354 -45.82 -16.49 -11.02
CA ALA A 354 -46.91 -17.41 -10.70
C ALA A 354 -48.29 -16.75 -10.90
N ALA A 355 -48.49 -15.52 -10.43
CA ALA A 355 -49.75 -14.79 -10.62
C ALA A 355 -50.04 -14.53 -12.11
N TRP A 356 -49.02 -14.12 -12.88
CA TRP A 356 -49.11 -13.95 -14.33
C TRP A 356 -49.55 -15.24 -15.04
N LEU A 357 -48.90 -16.37 -14.74
CA LEU A 357 -49.21 -17.66 -15.36
C LEU A 357 -50.58 -18.22 -14.96
N GLN A 358 -51.11 -17.82 -13.79
CA GLN A 358 -52.46 -18.17 -13.35
C GLN A 358 -53.54 -17.26 -13.94
N GLY A 359 -53.17 -16.22 -14.69
CA GLY A 359 -54.10 -15.22 -15.22
C GLY A 359 -54.58 -14.19 -14.18
N ASP A 360 -53.95 -14.13 -12.99
CA ASP A 360 -54.24 -13.13 -11.96
C ASP A 360 -53.52 -11.80 -12.28
N PHE A 361 -53.97 -11.16 -13.36
CA PHE A 361 -53.40 -9.92 -13.84
C PHE A 361 -53.58 -8.76 -12.86
N ALA A 362 -54.65 -8.76 -12.07
CA ALA A 362 -54.90 -7.73 -11.04
C ALA A 362 -53.79 -7.73 -9.99
N LYS A 363 -53.39 -8.91 -9.51
CA LYS A 363 -52.29 -9.05 -8.56
C LYS A 363 -50.96 -8.57 -9.14
N VAL A 364 -50.63 -8.97 -10.37
CA VAL A 364 -49.39 -8.51 -11.03
C VAL A 364 -49.41 -6.99 -11.26
N ALA A 365 -50.54 -6.42 -11.68
CA ALA A 365 -50.73 -4.99 -11.92
C ALA A 365 -50.60 -4.13 -10.65
N SER A 366 -50.93 -4.70 -9.49
CA SER A 366 -50.85 -4.07 -8.17
C SER A 366 -49.45 -4.09 -7.54
N TRP A 367 -48.48 -4.79 -8.13
CA TRP A 367 -47.13 -4.90 -7.59
C TRP A 367 -46.42 -3.54 -7.52
N SER A 368 -45.90 -3.20 -6.33
CA SER A 368 -45.30 -1.90 -6.03
C SER A 368 -43.94 -1.98 -5.31
N ASN A 369 -43.37 -3.17 -5.14
CA ASN A 369 -42.11 -3.37 -4.40
C ASN A 369 -40.86 -3.06 -5.25
N GLU A 370 -40.84 -1.94 -5.95
CA GLU A 370 -39.75 -1.54 -6.85
C GLU A 370 -38.41 -1.38 -6.11
N SER A 371 -38.45 -0.85 -4.89
CA SER A 371 -37.28 -0.65 -4.04
C SER A 371 -36.52 -1.94 -3.72
N GLU A 372 -37.22 -3.08 -3.68
CA GLU A 372 -36.63 -4.37 -3.37
C GLU A 372 -35.80 -4.94 -4.54
N LEU A 373 -36.07 -4.50 -5.77
CA LEU A 373 -35.36 -4.91 -6.98
C LEU A 373 -34.39 -3.84 -7.50
N ALA A 374 -34.33 -2.67 -6.87
CA ALA A 374 -33.49 -1.55 -7.31
C ALA A 374 -31.99 -1.91 -7.38
N SER A 375 -31.53 -2.88 -6.57
CA SER A 375 -30.14 -3.38 -6.58
C SER A 375 -29.84 -4.34 -7.75
N VAL A 376 -30.86 -4.81 -8.47
CA VAL A 376 -30.74 -5.71 -9.63
C VAL A 376 -31.51 -5.13 -10.82
N PRO A 377 -30.91 -4.20 -11.58
CA PRO A 377 -31.60 -3.45 -12.64
C PRO A 377 -32.34 -4.34 -13.65
N ALA A 378 -31.73 -5.45 -14.09
CA ALA A 378 -32.37 -6.38 -15.03
C ALA A 378 -33.66 -7.01 -14.45
N ALA A 379 -33.64 -7.43 -13.19
CA ALA A 379 -34.82 -8.01 -12.54
C ALA A 379 -35.92 -6.95 -12.32
N HIS A 380 -35.53 -5.73 -11.98
CA HIS A 380 -36.45 -4.61 -11.85
C HIS A 380 -37.13 -4.28 -13.19
N ALA A 381 -36.36 -4.20 -14.27
CA ALA A 381 -36.88 -3.94 -15.61
C ALA A 381 -37.88 -5.04 -16.05
N GLU A 382 -37.57 -6.32 -15.79
CA GLU A 382 -38.48 -7.44 -16.06
C GLU A 382 -39.76 -7.38 -15.21
N ALA A 383 -39.67 -7.03 -13.92
CA ALA A 383 -40.86 -6.88 -13.08
C ALA A 383 -41.79 -5.76 -13.58
N LEU A 384 -41.24 -4.63 -14.00
CA LEU A 384 -42.00 -3.54 -14.61
C LEU A 384 -42.62 -3.96 -15.95
N LEU A 385 -41.91 -4.75 -16.76
CA LEU A 385 -42.43 -5.30 -18.01
C LEU A 385 -43.63 -6.23 -17.75
N MET A 386 -43.53 -7.12 -16.75
CA MET A 386 -44.63 -8.00 -16.34
C MET A 386 -45.82 -7.20 -15.82
N ARG A 387 -45.59 -6.15 -15.02
CA ARG A 387 -46.65 -5.24 -14.54
C ARG A 387 -47.35 -4.52 -15.68
N ALA A 388 -46.57 -3.98 -16.62
CA ALA A 388 -47.11 -3.34 -17.82
C ALA A 388 -47.96 -4.30 -18.65
N ALA A 389 -47.48 -5.54 -18.85
CA ALA A 389 -48.21 -6.57 -19.56
C ALA A 389 -49.54 -6.91 -18.86
N ALA A 390 -49.54 -7.02 -17.53
CA ALA A 390 -50.76 -7.31 -16.76
C ALA A 390 -51.79 -6.20 -16.84
N ARG A 391 -51.34 -4.94 -16.76
CA ARG A 391 -52.21 -3.77 -16.98
C ARG A 391 -52.77 -3.74 -18.40
N TYR A 392 -51.98 -4.13 -19.39
CA TYR A 392 -52.44 -4.21 -20.78
C TYR A 392 -53.51 -5.30 -20.97
N GLU A 393 -53.32 -6.49 -20.41
CA GLU A 393 -54.32 -7.56 -20.49
C GLU A 393 -55.63 -7.16 -19.76
N LEU A 394 -55.55 -6.50 -18.60
CA LEU A 394 -56.73 -5.95 -17.92
C LEU A 394 -57.45 -4.87 -18.75
N TYR A 395 -56.70 -4.02 -19.45
CA TYR A 395 -57.27 -3.02 -20.37
C TYR A 395 -58.03 -3.68 -21.53
N VAL A 396 -57.45 -4.71 -22.14
CA VAL A 396 -58.09 -5.47 -23.23
C VAL A 396 -59.34 -6.21 -22.72
N LEU A 397 -59.25 -6.89 -21.57
CA LEU A 397 -60.37 -7.58 -20.94
C LEU A 397 -61.51 -6.62 -20.53
N GLY A 398 -61.18 -5.39 -20.15
CA GLY A 398 -62.12 -4.31 -19.88
C GLY A 398 -62.76 -3.68 -21.13
N GLY A 399 -62.52 -4.25 -22.31
CA GLY A 399 -63.06 -3.74 -23.58
C GLY A 399 -62.40 -2.45 -24.06
N GLU A 400 -61.13 -2.22 -23.69
CA GLU A 400 -60.31 -1.10 -24.14
C GLU A 400 -60.85 0.30 -23.75
N ARG A 401 -61.65 0.39 -22.68
CA ARG A 401 -62.32 1.64 -22.24
C ARG A 401 -61.53 2.46 -21.22
N ASP A 402 -60.69 1.82 -20.41
CA ASP A 402 -59.94 2.49 -19.34
C ASP A 402 -58.62 3.08 -19.87
N MET A 403 -58.69 4.31 -20.37
CA MET A 403 -57.53 5.02 -20.89
C MET A 403 -56.48 5.35 -19.81
N ALA A 404 -56.89 5.46 -18.54
CA ALA A 404 -55.94 5.71 -17.45
C ALA A 404 -55.05 4.48 -17.22
N LEU A 405 -55.63 3.28 -17.28
CA LEU A 405 -54.89 2.03 -17.21
C LEU A 405 -53.91 1.89 -18.39
N PHE A 406 -54.33 2.25 -19.60
CA PHE A 406 -53.45 2.22 -20.78
C PHE A 406 -52.27 3.20 -20.68
N GLU A 407 -52.47 4.41 -20.14
CA GLU A 407 -51.36 5.34 -19.88
C GLU A 407 -50.38 4.79 -18.83
N GLN A 408 -50.87 4.11 -17.79
CA GLN A 408 -49.99 3.44 -16.83
C GLN A 408 -49.12 2.35 -17.48
N VAL A 409 -49.64 1.60 -18.48
CA VAL A 409 -48.84 0.67 -19.27
C VAL A 409 -47.66 1.40 -19.92
N ARG A 410 -47.91 2.54 -20.57
CA ARG A 410 -46.85 3.34 -21.22
C ARG A 410 -45.84 3.91 -20.22
N VAL A 411 -46.27 4.28 -19.02
CA VAL A 411 -45.36 4.72 -17.95
C VAL A 411 -44.43 3.58 -17.54
N ASP A 412 -44.98 2.39 -17.29
CA ASP A 412 -44.20 1.22 -16.89
C ASP A 412 -43.22 0.79 -17.99
N LEU A 413 -43.65 0.79 -19.26
CA LEU A 413 -42.80 0.45 -20.39
C LEU A 413 -41.61 1.40 -20.55
N ARG A 414 -41.83 2.71 -20.43
CA ARG A 414 -40.75 3.71 -20.44
C ARG A 414 -39.83 3.56 -19.23
N ALA A 415 -40.38 3.24 -18.05
CA ALA A 415 -39.58 2.98 -16.86
C ALA A 415 -38.68 1.74 -17.04
N ALA A 416 -39.23 0.63 -17.54
CA ALA A 416 -38.49 -0.59 -17.82
C ALA A 416 -37.35 -0.35 -18.83
N ARG A 417 -37.62 0.34 -19.93
CA ARG A 417 -36.61 0.69 -20.95
C ARG A 417 -35.52 1.63 -20.43
N ARG A 418 -35.85 2.57 -19.55
CA ARG A 418 -34.85 3.45 -18.91
C ARG A 418 -33.88 2.66 -18.04
N ILE A 419 -34.31 1.56 -17.45
CA ILE A 419 -33.47 0.70 -16.60
C ILE A 419 -32.65 -0.28 -17.46
N SER A 420 -33.24 -0.82 -18.53
CA SER A 420 -32.56 -1.71 -19.47
C SER A 420 -32.98 -1.42 -20.91
N ASP A 421 -32.07 -0.85 -21.67
CA ASP A 421 -32.22 -0.54 -23.10
C ASP A 421 -32.28 -1.80 -23.97
N GLN A 422 -31.64 -2.88 -23.53
CA GLN A 422 -31.61 -4.19 -24.18
C GLN A 422 -32.83 -5.07 -23.87
N LEU A 423 -33.77 -4.60 -23.04
CA LEU A 423 -34.95 -5.37 -22.66
C LEU A 423 -35.83 -5.67 -23.87
N GLN A 424 -36.18 -6.94 -24.08
CA GLN A 424 -37.05 -7.38 -25.15
C GLN A 424 -38.10 -8.36 -24.61
N PRO A 425 -39.42 -8.11 -24.81
CA PRO A 425 -40.45 -9.02 -24.36
C PRO A 425 -40.34 -10.36 -25.10
N SER A 426 -40.26 -11.44 -24.34
CA SER A 426 -40.21 -12.81 -24.85
C SER A 426 -41.38 -13.12 -25.79
N LYS A 427 -41.08 -13.78 -26.92
CA LYS A 427 -42.09 -14.19 -27.91
C LYS A 427 -43.11 -15.21 -27.37
N ASN A 428 -42.72 -15.94 -26.32
CA ASN A 428 -43.52 -17.03 -25.75
C ASN A 428 -44.32 -16.58 -24.53
N ALA A 429 -43.90 -15.51 -23.85
CA ALA A 429 -44.54 -15.06 -22.61
C ALA A 429 -45.57 -13.93 -22.82
N TYR A 430 -45.46 -13.19 -23.93
CA TYR A 430 -46.25 -11.99 -24.17
C TYR A 430 -46.96 -12.00 -25.53
N SER A 431 -48.19 -11.46 -25.55
CA SER A 431 -49.05 -11.41 -26.73
C SER A 431 -48.44 -10.56 -27.86
N PRO A 432 -48.68 -10.88 -29.15
CA PRO A 432 -48.15 -10.09 -30.27
C PRO A 432 -48.53 -8.61 -30.22
N ARG A 433 -49.76 -8.29 -29.76
CA ARG A 433 -50.23 -6.89 -29.59
C ARG A 433 -49.41 -6.15 -28.53
N PHE A 434 -49.15 -6.76 -27.37
CA PHE A 434 -48.32 -6.15 -26.33
C PHE A 434 -46.87 -5.92 -26.81
N ARG A 435 -46.28 -6.88 -27.53
CA ARG A 435 -44.93 -6.70 -28.09
C ARG A 435 -44.86 -5.56 -29.11
N ALA A 436 -45.89 -5.39 -29.94
CA ALA A 436 -45.97 -4.26 -30.87
C ALA A 436 -46.08 -2.93 -30.11
N LEU A 437 -46.85 -2.88 -29.02
CA LEU A 437 -46.92 -1.72 -28.12
C LEU A 437 -45.57 -1.42 -27.45
N PHE A 438 -44.87 -2.46 -26.97
CA PHE A 438 -43.52 -2.32 -26.43
C PHE A 438 -42.57 -1.72 -27.47
N ALA A 439 -42.63 -2.18 -28.72
CA ALA A 439 -41.78 -1.70 -29.80
C ALA A 439 -42.07 -0.23 -30.19
N SER A 440 -43.33 0.19 -30.13
CA SER A 440 -43.75 1.56 -30.47
C SER A 440 -43.50 2.57 -29.35
N THR A 441 -43.41 2.10 -28.10
CA THR A 441 -43.10 2.94 -26.95
C THR A 441 -41.60 3.24 -26.91
N ARG A 442 -41.23 4.48 -27.25
CA ARG A 442 -39.84 4.97 -27.20
C ARG A 442 -39.50 5.62 -25.87
#